data_AF-A0A1W9SHR0-F1
#
_entry.id   AF-A0A1W9SHR0-F1
#
_cell.length_a   1.000
_cell.length_b   1.000
_cell.length_c   1.000
_cell.angle_alpha   90.00
_cell.angle_beta   90.00
_cell.angle_gamma   90.00
#
_symmetry.space_group_name_H-M   'P 1'
#
loop_
_entity.id
_entity.type
_entity.pdbx_description
1 polymer ?
#
loop_
_entity_poly.entity_id
_entity_poly.type
_entity_poly.pdbx_seq_one_letter_code
_entity_poly.pdbx_strand_id
1 'polypeptide(L)'
;MEKPSNVTQNLEYDPETNQYIIKNKIGDIEYQSSESMDIDDYLEYDFDKSVKNYWKEKASGQKAGKSSSWIPQLAIDSEVFERVFGKNTIDIKPQGSAELTFGIDRYKTENPNLDKNLQTSTMFNFDEKIQMSVMGKIGDKVELGIKYDTEASFEFENKTKLAYQGKEDEIIQLIEAGDVTLPLTGTLITGAHSLFGIKTKLKFGNLMVTSILSRQKGETSVIEVEGGAQINDFEIYADNYEANKHFFLSHYFVKNYDDALKDLPLISSSITIQRVEVWVTNKMGNFEDSRNIVAFSELAEVPRNQNGELPSVVPLPNNDVNNFYETVLSRGIRI
;
A
#
# COMPACT_ATOMS: atom_id res chain seq x y z
N MET A 1 39.40 27.86 14.03
CA MET A 1 40.43 27.64 15.05
C MET A 1 39.75 27.68 16.41
N GLU A 2 39.85 26.62 17.21
CA GLU A 2 39.24 26.58 18.54
C GLU A 2 40.02 27.49 19.51
N LYS A 3 39.30 28.30 20.31
CA LYS A 3 39.93 29.14 21.33
C LYS A 3 40.52 28.22 22.43
N PRO A 4 41.71 28.51 22.97
CA PRO A 4 42.32 27.71 24.02
C PRO A 4 41.47 27.77 25.31
N SER A 5 41.50 26.69 26.10
CA SER A 5 40.59 26.45 27.24
C SER A 5 40.71 27.44 28.40
N ASN A 6 41.72 28.33 28.37
CA ASN A 6 41.97 29.37 29.35
C ASN A 6 41.35 30.73 29.01
N VAL A 7 40.60 30.83 27.90
CA VAL A 7 39.88 32.03 27.48
C VAL A 7 38.41 31.92 27.88
N THR A 8 37.93 32.85 28.69
CA THR A 8 36.51 32.99 29.06
C THR A 8 35.88 34.20 28.36
N GLN A 9 34.67 34.01 27.85
CA GLN A 9 33.89 35.07 27.20
C GLN A 9 32.75 35.46 28.14
N ASN A 10 32.74 36.71 28.59
CA ASN A 10 31.67 37.26 29.41
C ASN A 10 30.85 38.28 28.61
N LEU A 11 29.54 38.21 28.75
CA LEU A 11 28.59 39.14 28.15
C LEU A 11 28.05 40.07 29.23
N GLU A 12 28.08 41.37 28.98
CA GLU A 12 27.57 42.40 29.88
C GLU A 12 26.65 43.34 29.09
N TYR A 13 25.48 43.67 29.63
CA TYR A 13 24.55 44.62 29.02
C TYR A 13 24.76 46.00 29.62
N ASP A 14 24.97 47.00 28.76
CA ASP A 14 25.10 48.40 29.16
C ASP A 14 23.75 49.13 28.95
N PRO A 15 23.04 49.52 30.02
CA PRO A 15 21.74 50.18 29.93
C PRO A 15 21.82 51.65 29.50
N GLU A 16 22.99 52.30 29.55
CA GLU A 16 23.13 53.71 29.14
C GLU A 16 23.28 53.84 27.61
N THR A 17 23.99 52.90 27.00
CA THR A 17 24.26 52.87 25.55
C THR A 17 23.35 51.90 24.80
N ASN A 18 22.60 51.06 25.51
CA ASN A 18 21.74 49.99 24.99
C ASN A 18 22.50 48.96 24.13
N GLN A 19 23.75 48.68 24.50
CA GLN A 19 24.65 47.78 23.79
C GLN A 19 25.02 46.56 24.64
N TYR A 20 25.31 45.45 23.97
CA TYR A 20 25.87 44.25 24.56
C TYR A 20 27.39 44.24 24.37
N ILE A 21 28.13 44.14 25.47
CA ILE A 21 29.59 44.17 25.49
C ILE A 21 30.13 42.76 25.74
N ILE A 22 30.89 42.25 24.78
CA ILE A 22 31.57 40.97 24.84
C ILE A 22 33.01 41.20 25.32
N LYS A 23 33.33 40.67 26.50
CA LYS A 23 34.68 40.74 27.11
C LYS A 23 35.35 39.37 27.06
N ASN A 24 36.53 39.30 26.44
CA ASN A 24 37.32 38.07 26.39
C ASN A 24 38.47 38.17 27.42
N LYS A 25 38.46 37.31 28.43
CA LYS A 25 39.42 37.31 29.54
C LYS A 25 40.30 36.04 29.55
N ILE A 26 41.54 36.19 29.99
CA ILE A 26 42.43 35.09 30.39
C ILE A 26 42.72 35.30 31.88
N GLY A 27 42.10 34.48 32.73
CA GLY A 27 42.06 34.74 34.17
C GLY A 27 41.34 36.06 34.46
N ASP A 28 42.03 37.00 35.10
CA ASP A 28 41.50 38.35 35.41
C ASP A 28 41.90 39.42 34.39
N ILE A 29 42.71 39.08 33.38
CA ILE A 29 43.22 40.03 32.39
C ILE A 29 42.36 39.96 31.13
N GLU A 30 41.80 41.09 30.72
CA GLU A 30 41.18 41.25 29.41
C GLU A 30 42.27 41.35 28.34
N TYR A 31 42.34 40.35 27.45
CA TYR A 31 43.46 40.22 26.50
C TYR A 31 43.15 40.80 25.11
N GLN A 32 41.89 41.12 24.86
CA GLN A 32 41.40 41.71 23.61
C GLN A 32 40.44 42.84 23.95
N SER A 33 40.42 43.90 23.15
CA SER A 33 39.43 44.98 23.29
C SER A 33 38.02 44.41 23.31
N SER A 34 37.19 44.92 24.22
CA SER A 34 35.78 44.52 24.28
C SER A 34 35.07 44.91 22.98
N GLU A 35 34.24 44.01 22.47
CA GLU A 35 33.41 44.27 21.30
C GLU A 35 32.02 44.67 21.79
N SER A 36 31.49 45.80 21.34
CA SER A 36 30.11 46.20 21.60
C SER A 36 29.23 45.94 20.38
N MET A 37 28.00 45.50 20.63
CA MET A 37 27.01 45.17 19.62
C MET A 37 25.69 45.84 19.99
N ASP A 38 24.98 46.38 19.01
CA ASP A 38 23.59 46.80 19.21
C ASP A 38 22.69 45.57 19.44
N ILE A 39 21.48 45.80 19.95
CA ILE A 39 20.55 44.71 20.28
C ILE A 39 20.22 43.82 19.08
N ASP A 40 20.03 44.41 17.90
CA ASP A 40 19.70 43.68 16.67
C ASP A 40 20.88 42.80 16.22
N ASP A 41 22.09 43.35 16.26
CA ASP A 41 23.32 42.61 15.93
C ASP A 41 23.59 41.48 16.93
N TYR A 42 23.29 41.69 18.21
CA TYR A 42 23.43 40.65 19.25
C TYR A 42 22.43 39.52 19.03
N LEU A 43 21.18 39.83 18.67
CA LEU A 43 20.16 38.82 18.37
C LEU A 43 20.55 37.97 17.16
N GLU A 44 21.09 38.59 16.11
CA GLU A 44 21.60 37.87 14.93
C GLU A 44 22.82 37.01 15.28
N TYR A 45 23.76 37.53 16.06
CA TYR A 45 24.93 36.80 16.54
C TYR A 45 24.56 35.58 17.40
N ASP A 46 23.61 35.72 18.33
CA ASP A 46 23.15 34.62 19.20
C ASP A 46 22.40 33.55 18.39
N PHE A 47 21.57 33.97 17.45
CA PHE A 47 20.87 33.07 16.54
C PHE A 47 21.84 32.21 15.71
N ASP A 48 22.81 32.83 15.03
CA ASP A 48 23.81 32.11 14.23
C ASP A 48 24.67 31.16 15.07
N LYS A 49 25.04 31.60 16.28
CA LYS A 49 25.78 30.77 17.23
C LYS A 49 24.95 29.57 17.69
N SER A 50 23.66 29.75 17.94
CA SER A 50 22.74 28.68 18.35
C SER A 50 22.58 27.63 17.24
N VAL A 51 22.41 28.05 15.99
CA VAL A 51 22.31 27.17 14.81
C VAL A 51 23.59 26.38 14.64
N LYS A 52 24.75 27.04 14.73
CA LYS A 52 26.06 26.39 14.60
C LYS A 52 26.32 25.38 15.72
N ASN A 53 25.93 25.70 16.95
CA ASN A 53 26.06 24.79 18.09
C ASN A 53 25.13 23.57 17.94
N TYR A 54 23.89 23.77 17.50
CA TYR A 54 22.94 22.69 17.20
C TYR A 54 23.50 21.69 16.18
N TRP A 55 24.09 22.20 15.08
CA TRP A 55 24.72 21.33 14.08
C TRP A 55 25.99 20.64 14.58
N LYS A 56 26.81 21.31 15.42
CA LYS A 56 27.99 20.70 16.05
C LYS A 56 27.59 19.58 17.04
N GLU A 57 26.51 19.78 17.79
CA GLU A 57 25.95 18.76 18.69
C GLU A 57 25.47 17.54 17.90
N LYS A 58 24.69 17.75 16.84
CA LYS A 58 24.22 16.68 15.94
C LYS A 58 25.36 15.93 15.24
N ALA A 59 26.42 16.63 14.81
CA ALA A 59 27.55 16.03 14.12
C ALA A 59 28.53 15.29 15.07
N SER A 60 28.64 15.70 16.33
CA SER A 60 29.61 15.10 17.27
C SER A 60 29.24 13.70 17.74
N GLY A 61 28.00 13.25 17.47
CA GLY A 61 27.57 11.89 17.78
C GLY A 61 27.68 11.51 19.26
N GLN A 62 27.87 12.48 20.16
CA GLN A 62 27.90 12.26 21.59
C GLN A 62 26.52 11.80 22.02
N LYS A 63 26.39 10.48 22.16
CA LYS A 63 25.27 9.81 22.81
C LYS A 63 24.96 10.57 24.09
N ALA A 64 23.77 11.16 24.16
CA ALA A 64 23.19 11.71 25.37
C ALA A 64 23.13 10.59 26.42
N GLY A 65 24.19 10.50 27.21
CA GLY A 65 24.33 9.55 28.30
C GLY A 65 23.48 9.99 29.48
N LYS A 66 22.18 9.74 29.43
CA LYS A 66 21.32 9.36 30.56
C LYS A 66 19.89 9.20 30.05
N SER A 67 19.33 8.03 30.34
CA SER A 67 17.92 7.70 30.24
C SER A 67 17.04 8.62 31.10
N SER A 68 16.78 9.83 30.63
CA SER A 68 15.65 10.64 31.07
C SER A 68 14.88 11.00 29.81
N SER A 69 13.59 10.68 29.81
CA SER A 69 12.62 10.92 28.75
C SER A 69 12.93 12.18 27.94
N TRP A 70 13.32 12.02 26.68
CA TRP A 70 13.70 13.08 25.74
C TRP A 70 12.55 14.02 25.35
N ILE A 71 11.34 13.76 25.84
CA ILE A 71 10.19 14.66 25.71
C ILE A 71 9.88 15.25 27.10
N PRO A 72 10.22 16.52 27.36
CA PRO A 72 9.81 17.21 28.58
C PRO A 72 8.29 17.44 28.57
N GLN A 73 7.64 17.26 29.72
CA GLN A 73 6.26 17.67 29.90
C GLN A 73 6.20 19.20 29.86
N LEU A 74 5.44 19.73 28.90
CA LEU A 74 5.26 21.17 28.74
C LEU A 74 4.11 21.59 29.67
N ALA A 75 4.40 22.46 30.64
CA ALA A 75 3.40 23.10 31.47
C ALA A 75 3.13 24.50 30.93
N ILE A 76 1.88 24.81 30.59
CA ILE A 76 1.47 26.13 30.10
C ILE A 76 0.85 26.92 31.26
N ASP A 77 1.52 27.98 31.69
CA ASP A 77 1.00 28.84 32.76
C ASP A 77 -0.07 29.80 32.22
N SER A 78 -1.32 29.33 32.15
CA SER A 78 -2.47 30.11 31.67
C SER A 78 -3.78 29.61 32.27
N GLU A 79 -4.50 30.49 32.97
CA GLU A 79 -5.83 30.21 33.53
C GLU A 79 -6.87 29.84 32.45
N VAL A 80 -6.74 30.42 31.25
CA VAL A 80 -7.64 30.12 30.12
C VAL A 80 -7.40 28.69 29.61
N PHE A 81 -6.14 28.27 29.57
CA PHE A 81 -5.77 26.91 29.17
C PHE A 81 -6.32 25.88 30.16
N GLU A 82 -6.14 26.12 31.47
CA GLU A 82 -6.66 25.23 32.51
C GLU A 82 -8.20 25.16 32.48
N ARG A 83 -8.90 26.25 32.17
CA ARG A 83 -10.36 26.23 32.03
C ARG A 83 -10.85 25.34 30.89
N VAL A 84 -10.14 25.34 29.75
CA VAL A 84 -10.55 24.58 28.55
C VAL A 84 -10.09 23.12 28.62
N PHE A 85 -8.88 22.86 29.12
CA PHE A 85 -8.21 21.56 29.10
C PHE A 85 -8.13 20.87 30.47
N GLY A 86 -8.59 21.54 31.54
CA GLY A 86 -8.71 21.06 32.92
C GLY A 86 -7.40 20.92 33.70
N LYS A 87 -6.26 20.71 33.02
CA LYS A 87 -4.90 20.82 33.58
C LYS A 87 -3.99 21.55 32.61
N ASN A 88 -2.86 22.06 33.10
CA ASN A 88 -1.87 22.81 32.32
C ASN A 88 -0.78 21.96 31.66
N THR A 89 -0.84 20.63 31.77
CA THR A 89 0.21 19.73 31.31
C THR A 89 -0.06 19.20 29.90
N ILE A 90 0.96 19.19 29.06
CA ILE A 90 0.97 18.52 27.76
C ILE A 90 1.97 17.37 27.83
N ASP A 91 1.48 16.14 27.63
CA ASP A 91 2.28 14.92 27.59
C ASP A 91 2.12 14.26 26.22
N ILE A 92 3.16 14.29 25.38
CA ILE A 92 3.15 13.69 24.04
C ILE A 92 4.25 12.63 23.99
N LYS A 93 3.88 11.41 23.59
CA LYS A 93 4.75 10.24 23.53
C LYS A 93 4.73 9.65 22.12
N PRO A 94 5.58 10.16 21.21
CA PRO A 94 5.89 9.47 19.96
C PRO A 94 6.69 8.19 20.23
N GLN A 95 6.35 7.13 19.51
CA GLN A 95 7.02 5.84 19.52
C GLN A 95 7.12 5.32 18.09
N GLY A 96 8.17 4.58 17.77
CA GLY A 96 8.36 3.98 16.45
C GLY A 96 9.70 4.35 15.80
N SER A 97 9.76 4.21 14.49
CA SER A 97 10.94 4.46 13.67
C SER A 97 10.55 5.13 12.35
N ALA A 98 11.47 5.95 11.83
CA ALA A 98 11.38 6.50 10.49
C ALA A 98 12.72 6.26 9.81
N GLU A 99 12.68 5.60 8.66
CA GLU A 99 13.81 5.39 7.77
C GLU A 99 13.55 6.12 6.46
N LEU A 100 14.54 6.89 6.02
CA LEU A 100 14.50 7.65 4.77
C LEU A 100 15.72 7.24 3.95
N THR A 101 15.48 6.66 2.78
CA THR A 101 16.53 6.23 1.85
C THR A 101 16.54 7.16 0.64
N PHE A 102 17.73 7.66 0.30
CA PHE A 102 17.95 8.54 -0.84
C PHE A 102 18.96 7.87 -1.78
N GLY A 103 18.62 7.77 -3.06
CA GLY A 103 19.44 7.14 -4.08
C GLY A 103 19.40 7.87 -5.42
N ILE A 104 20.38 7.63 -6.28
CA ILE A 104 20.36 8.07 -7.67
C ILE A 104 20.67 6.86 -8.54
N ASP A 105 19.68 6.42 -9.30
CA ASP A 105 19.82 5.33 -10.25
C ASP A 105 20.11 5.89 -11.64
N ARG A 106 21.18 5.42 -12.26
CA ARG A 106 21.52 5.77 -13.64
C ARG A 106 21.59 4.53 -14.50
N TYR A 107 20.59 4.36 -15.35
CA TYR A 107 20.54 3.26 -16.31
C TYR A 107 20.94 3.75 -17.70
N LYS A 108 21.70 2.92 -18.42
CA LYS A 108 22.09 3.16 -19.81
C LYS A 108 21.85 1.91 -20.63
N THR A 109 21.12 2.05 -21.73
CA THR A 109 20.90 1.00 -22.72
C THR A 109 21.70 1.27 -23.99
N GLU A 110 22.14 0.20 -24.65
CA GLU A 110 22.86 0.26 -25.92
C GLU A 110 21.95 -0.02 -27.12
N ASN A 111 20.63 -0.07 -26.92
CA ASN A 111 19.68 -0.32 -28.00
C ASN A 111 19.81 0.76 -29.10
N PRO A 112 20.27 0.40 -30.31
CA PRO A 112 20.49 1.36 -31.39
C PRO A 112 19.18 1.88 -31.99
N ASN A 113 18.04 1.24 -31.69
CA ASN A 113 16.72 1.69 -32.12
C ASN A 113 16.18 2.86 -31.27
N LEU A 114 16.86 3.21 -30.17
CA LEU A 114 16.52 4.36 -29.33
C LEU A 114 17.47 5.53 -29.63
N ASP A 115 16.92 6.74 -29.67
CA ASP A 115 17.70 7.98 -29.78
C ASP A 115 18.70 8.12 -28.64
N LYS A 116 19.84 8.77 -28.91
CA LYS A 116 20.96 8.85 -27.95
C LYS A 116 20.58 9.46 -26.60
N ASN A 117 19.61 10.37 -26.59
CA ASN A 117 19.11 11.05 -25.40
C ASN A 117 18.15 10.18 -24.58
N LEU A 118 17.53 9.17 -25.20
CA LEU A 118 16.64 8.20 -24.54
C LEU A 118 17.40 6.93 -24.10
N GLN A 119 18.65 6.76 -24.54
CA GLN A 119 19.52 5.65 -24.13
C GLN A 119 20.03 5.78 -22.69
N THR A 120 19.93 6.94 -22.05
CA THR A 120 20.34 7.15 -20.65
C THR A 120 19.19 7.74 -19.86
N SER A 121 18.84 7.09 -18.76
CA SER A 121 17.86 7.60 -17.79
C SER A 121 18.52 7.73 -16.42
N THR A 122 18.29 8.86 -15.76
CA THR A 122 18.73 9.10 -14.39
C THR A 122 17.50 9.38 -13.54
N MET A 123 17.29 8.59 -12.50
CA MET A 123 16.16 8.71 -11.60
C MET A 123 16.67 8.97 -10.18
N PHE A 124 16.11 9.99 -9.53
CA PHE A 124 16.28 10.16 -8.09
C PHE A 124 15.30 9.23 -7.39
N ASN A 125 15.82 8.36 -6.53
CA ASN A 125 15.01 7.49 -5.71
C ASN A 125 14.90 8.05 -4.29
N PHE A 126 13.68 8.12 -3.79
CA PHE A 126 13.33 8.54 -2.43
C PHE A 126 12.34 7.54 -1.86
N ASP A 127 12.80 6.74 -0.90
CA ASP A 127 12.01 5.71 -0.25
C ASP A 127 11.81 6.07 1.24
N GLU A 128 10.55 6.15 1.66
CA GLU A 128 10.15 6.52 3.02
C GLU A 128 9.49 5.32 3.74
N LYS A 129 10.08 4.92 4.86
CA LYS A 129 9.56 3.87 5.75
C LYS A 129 9.30 4.44 7.14
N ILE A 130 8.09 4.94 7.37
CA ILE A 130 7.68 5.46 8.67
C ILE A 130 6.74 4.46 9.32
N GLN A 131 7.08 4.06 10.54
CA GLN A 131 6.23 3.31 11.45
C GLN A 131 6.17 4.08 12.76
N MET A 132 5.09 4.82 12.98
CA MET A 132 4.97 5.76 14.08
C MET A 132 3.63 5.58 14.82
N SER A 133 3.70 5.63 16.14
CA SER A 133 2.55 5.71 17.04
C SER A 133 2.77 6.87 18.01
N VAL A 134 1.94 7.89 17.92
CA VAL A 134 1.94 9.06 18.80
C VAL A 134 0.72 9.01 19.69
N MET A 135 0.95 8.99 21.00
CA MET A 135 -0.10 9.18 22.00
C MET A 135 0.15 10.47 22.75
N GLY A 136 -0.86 11.34 22.83
CA GLY A 136 -0.78 12.62 23.50
C GLY A 136 -1.95 12.84 24.44
N LYS A 137 -1.70 13.47 25.58
CA LYS A 137 -2.73 14.01 26.48
C LYS A 137 -2.45 15.48 26.75
N ILE A 138 -3.47 16.30 26.52
CA ILE A 138 -3.45 17.74 26.78
C ILE A 138 -4.45 17.97 27.92
N GLY A 139 -3.88 18.29 29.08
CA GLY A 139 -4.61 18.37 30.34
C GLY A 139 -5.24 17.04 30.75
N ASP A 140 -6.52 17.05 31.11
CA ASP A 140 -7.33 15.85 31.37
C ASP A 140 -8.51 15.68 30.39
N LYS A 141 -8.70 16.63 29.47
CA LYS A 141 -9.84 16.65 28.54
C LYS A 141 -9.51 16.27 27.11
N VAL A 142 -8.26 16.36 26.66
CA VAL A 142 -7.92 16.09 25.26
C VAL A 142 -6.94 14.93 25.12
N GLU A 143 -7.30 13.97 24.29
CA GLU A 143 -6.50 12.82 23.92
C GLU A 143 -6.22 12.82 22.41
N LEU A 144 -4.96 12.61 22.06
CA LEU A 144 -4.48 12.46 20.69
C LEU A 144 -3.92 11.05 20.51
N GLY A 145 -4.35 10.36 19.46
CA GLY A 145 -3.80 9.08 19.05
C GLY A 145 -3.57 9.09 17.55
N ILE A 146 -2.31 9.01 17.11
CA ILE A 146 -1.94 8.89 15.71
C ILE A 146 -1.16 7.60 15.55
N LYS A 147 -1.59 6.73 14.65
CA LYS A 147 -0.85 5.56 14.18
C LYS A 147 -0.67 5.71 12.68
N TYR A 148 0.57 5.68 12.23
CA TYR A 148 0.94 5.87 10.83
C TYR A 148 2.02 4.88 10.43
N ASP A 149 1.76 4.15 9.36
CA ASP A 149 2.63 3.15 8.76
C ASP A 149 2.59 3.34 7.23
N THR A 150 3.74 3.66 6.63
CA THR A 150 3.86 3.84 5.17
C THR A 150 3.88 2.52 4.41
N GLU A 151 4.13 1.40 5.09
CA GLU A 151 4.12 0.05 4.52
C GLU A 151 2.80 -0.70 4.79
N ALA A 152 1.79 -0.02 5.38
CA ALA A 152 0.48 -0.61 5.63
C ALA A 152 -0.19 -1.12 4.33
N SER A 153 -0.69 -2.35 4.36
CA SER A 153 -1.42 -2.94 3.22
C SER A 153 -2.83 -2.35 3.08
N PHE A 154 -3.41 -1.83 4.16
CA PHE A 154 -4.76 -1.30 4.18
C PHE A 154 -4.83 0.11 4.80
N GLU A 155 -5.62 1.00 4.19
CA GLU A 155 -5.74 2.40 4.65
C GLU A 155 -6.27 2.52 6.09
N PHE A 156 -7.10 1.56 6.55
CA PHE A 156 -7.68 1.58 7.90
C PHE A 156 -6.66 1.31 9.02
N GLU A 157 -5.45 0.86 8.69
CA GLU A 157 -4.37 0.67 9.67
C GLU A 157 -3.79 2.01 10.13
N ASN A 158 -3.82 3.00 9.24
CA ASN A 158 -3.44 4.38 9.51
C ASN A 158 -4.61 5.11 10.17
N LYS A 159 -4.44 5.42 11.45
CA LYS A 159 -5.49 5.98 12.30
C LYS A 159 -5.06 7.29 12.90
N THR A 160 -5.92 8.29 12.82
CA THR A 160 -5.74 9.57 13.48
C THR A 160 -6.99 9.84 14.28
N LYS A 161 -6.86 10.02 15.59
CA LYS A 161 -7.98 10.29 16.48
C LYS A 161 -7.61 11.43 17.43
N LEU A 162 -8.41 12.47 17.40
CA LEU A 162 -8.40 13.54 18.38
C LEU A 162 -9.72 13.49 19.14
N ALA A 163 -9.68 13.37 20.46
CA ALA A 163 -10.87 13.32 21.29
C ALA A 163 -10.80 14.40 22.37
N TYR A 164 -11.85 15.22 22.46
CA TYR A 164 -12.15 16.06 23.61
C TYR A 164 -13.24 15.40 24.43
N GLN A 165 -13.00 15.19 25.72
CA GLN A 165 -13.95 14.65 26.67
C GLN A 165 -14.31 15.72 27.70
N GLY A 166 -15.59 16.09 27.71
CA GLY A 166 -16.10 17.03 28.71
C GLY A 166 -16.32 16.35 30.06
N LYS A 167 -16.48 17.18 31.10
CA LYS A 167 -16.85 16.69 32.44
C LYS A 167 -18.32 16.28 32.49
N GLU A 168 -18.70 15.57 33.55
CA GLU A 168 -20.07 15.04 33.72
C GLU A 168 -21.15 16.13 33.62
N ASP A 169 -20.86 17.32 34.15
CA ASP A 169 -21.77 18.48 34.20
C ASP A 169 -21.81 19.30 32.89
N GLU A 170 -20.98 18.96 31.90
CA GLU A 170 -20.87 19.72 30.65
C GLU A 170 -21.86 19.21 29.60
N ILE A 171 -22.49 20.12 28.84
CA ILE A 171 -23.40 19.72 27.74
C ILE A 171 -22.63 18.91 26.67
N ILE A 172 -21.41 19.35 26.36
CA ILE A 172 -20.53 18.67 25.42
C ILE A 172 -19.84 17.53 26.17
N GLN A 173 -20.24 16.29 25.89
CA GLN A 173 -19.66 15.12 26.52
C GLN A 173 -18.44 14.60 25.75
N LEU A 174 -18.49 14.67 24.41
CA LEU A 174 -17.44 14.15 23.56
C LEU A 174 -17.41 14.90 22.21
N ILE A 175 -16.22 15.27 21.75
CA ILE A 175 -15.95 15.67 20.37
C ILE A 175 -14.79 14.81 19.88
N GLU A 176 -15.03 13.98 18.87
CA GLU A 176 -13.99 13.18 18.20
C GLU A 176 -13.78 13.72 16.78
N ALA A 177 -12.53 13.81 16.34
CA ALA A 177 -12.15 14.13 14.97
C ALA A 177 -11.14 13.11 14.44
N GLY A 178 -11.25 12.80 13.14
CA GLY A 178 -10.46 11.77 12.46
C GLY A 178 -11.22 10.45 12.39
N ASP A 179 -10.57 9.34 12.74
CA ASP A 179 -11.16 8.00 12.73
C ASP A 179 -12.15 7.82 13.89
N VAL A 180 -13.42 7.77 13.54
CA VAL A 180 -14.55 7.66 14.45
C VAL A 180 -15.39 6.44 14.13
N THR A 181 -16.16 6.00 15.12
CA THR A 181 -17.13 4.89 14.97
C THR A 181 -18.46 5.29 15.56
N LEU A 182 -19.54 4.82 14.94
CA LEU A 182 -20.90 5.01 15.42
C LEU A 182 -21.61 3.65 15.52
N PRO A 183 -21.35 2.87 16.58
CA PRO A 183 -22.11 1.66 16.82
C PRO A 183 -23.56 2.05 17.13
N LEU A 184 -24.51 1.44 16.41
CA LEU A 184 -25.94 1.58 16.64
C LEU A 184 -26.48 0.25 17.20
N THR A 185 -27.42 0.33 18.14
CA THR A 185 -27.99 -0.87 18.81
C THR A 185 -29.12 -1.52 18.01
N GLY A 186 -29.64 -0.85 16.98
CA GLY A 186 -30.75 -1.35 16.15
C GLY A 186 -30.29 -2.35 15.10
N THR A 187 -31.22 -3.20 14.64
CA THR A 187 -30.97 -4.21 13.59
C THR A 187 -31.28 -3.70 12.17
N LEU A 188 -32.14 -2.67 12.04
CA LEU A 188 -32.57 -2.13 10.74
C LEU A 188 -31.55 -1.17 10.12
N ILE A 189 -30.83 -0.41 10.95
CA ILE A 189 -29.80 0.52 10.53
C ILE A 189 -28.51 0.06 11.18
N THR A 190 -27.64 -0.56 10.40
CA THR A 190 -26.32 -0.97 10.86
C THR A 190 -25.45 0.28 11.08
N GLY A 191 -24.79 0.34 12.23
CA GLY A 191 -23.84 1.41 12.53
C GLY A 191 -22.67 1.35 11.55
N ALA A 192 -22.24 2.51 11.05
CA ALA A 192 -21.08 2.56 10.17
C ALA A 192 -19.78 2.49 10.99
N HIS A 193 -18.89 1.60 10.56
CA HIS A 193 -17.56 1.39 11.12
C HIS A 193 -16.51 2.04 10.21
N SER A 194 -15.36 2.44 10.79
CA SER A 194 -14.23 3.04 10.06
C SER A 194 -14.60 4.29 9.25
N LEU A 195 -15.06 5.32 9.97
CA LEU A 195 -15.45 6.60 9.40
C LEU A 195 -14.35 7.63 9.64
N PHE A 196 -14.04 8.46 8.65
CA PHE A 196 -13.15 9.61 8.86
C PHE A 196 -13.97 10.91 8.86
N GLY A 197 -14.01 11.61 9.98
CA GLY A 197 -14.85 12.80 10.12
C GLY A 197 -14.88 13.37 11.52
N ILE A 198 -15.98 14.05 11.84
CA ILE A 198 -16.22 14.70 13.13
C ILE A 198 -17.45 14.06 13.76
N LYS A 199 -17.33 13.65 15.01
CA LYS A 199 -18.42 13.11 15.83
C LYS A 199 -18.56 13.93 17.10
N THR A 200 -19.79 14.29 17.44
CA THR A 200 -20.12 15.06 18.63
C THR A 200 -21.18 14.36 19.44
N LYS A 201 -21.04 14.37 20.76
CA LYS A 201 -21.97 13.80 21.73
C LYS A 201 -22.38 14.88 22.71
N LEU A 202 -23.66 15.25 22.68
CA LEU A 202 -24.25 16.26 23.54
C LEU A 202 -25.24 15.62 24.50
N LYS A 203 -25.26 16.06 25.76
CA LYS A 203 -26.19 15.60 26.79
C LYS A 203 -26.98 16.78 27.36
N PHE A 204 -28.29 16.75 27.16
CA PHE A 204 -29.25 17.74 27.69
C PHE A 204 -30.12 17.04 28.74
N GLY A 205 -29.64 17.00 29.98
CA GLY A 205 -30.27 16.22 31.05
C GLY A 205 -30.26 14.73 30.71
N ASN A 206 -31.43 14.16 30.42
CA ASN A 206 -31.59 12.75 30.04
C ASN A 206 -31.59 12.52 28.51
N LEU A 207 -31.58 13.58 27.70
CA LEU A 207 -31.52 13.49 26.24
C LEU A 207 -30.06 13.45 25.78
N MET A 208 -29.70 12.42 25.01
CA MET A 208 -28.37 12.29 24.41
C MET A 208 -28.46 12.42 22.89
N VAL A 209 -27.82 13.43 22.33
CA VAL A 209 -27.77 13.69 20.89
C VAL A 209 -26.37 13.38 20.40
N THR A 210 -26.24 12.41 19.51
CA THR A 210 -24.98 12.08 18.84
C THR A 210 -25.08 12.50 17.38
N SER A 211 -24.19 13.37 16.92
CA SER A 211 -24.13 13.81 15.53
C SER A 211 -22.80 13.41 14.91
N ILE A 212 -22.81 12.98 13.65
CA ILE A 212 -21.62 12.58 12.90
C ILE A 212 -21.65 13.17 11.50
N LEU A 213 -20.51 13.71 11.06
CA LEU A 213 -20.26 14.16 9.70
C LEU A 213 -18.97 13.49 9.24
N SER A 214 -19.07 12.53 8.33
CA SER A 214 -17.92 11.70 7.98
C SER A 214 -17.98 11.15 6.57
N ARG A 215 -16.80 10.84 6.03
CA ARG A 215 -16.64 10.00 4.84
C ARG A 215 -16.40 8.55 5.28
N GLN A 216 -17.21 7.63 4.75
CA GLN A 216 -17.00 6.21 4.95
C GLN A 216 -15.79 5.75 4.13
N LYS A 217 -14.85 5.05 4.77
CA LYS A 217 -13.64 4.53 4.13
C LYS A 217 -13.72 3.05 3.75
N GLY A 218 -14.75 2.33 4.20
CA GLY A 218 -14.87 0.88 4.01
C GLY A 218 -16.13 0.45 3.26
N GLU A 219 -16.03 -0.66 2.55
CA GLU A 219 -17.16 -1.36 1.93
C GLU A 219 -17.66 -2.48 2.86
N THR A 220 -18.97 -2.72 2.86
CA THR A 220 -19.57 -3.81 3.66
C THR A 220 -19.85 -4.99 2.74
N SER A 221 -19.15 -6.11 2.95
CA SER A 221 -19.45 -7.37 2.28
C SER A 221 -20.25 -8.27 3.23
N VAL A 222 -21.42 -8.73 2.78
CA VAL A 222 -22.21 -9.75 3.48
C VAL A 222 -21.87 -11.09 2.87
N ILE A 223 -21.47 -12.05 3.69
CA ILE A 223 -21.21 -13.43 3.28
C ILE A 223 -22.31 -14.29 3.88
N GLU A 224 -23.03 -15.02 3.04
CA GLU A 224 -24.00 -16.02 3.49
C GLU A 224 -23.29 -17.36 3.65
N VAL A 225 -23.35 -17.91 4.86
CA VAL A 225 -22.74 -19.19 5.21
C VAL A 225 -23.84 -20.13 5.66
N GLU A 226 -24.20 -21.09 4.80
CA GLU A 226 -25.14 -22.15 5.14
C GLU A 226 -24.37 -23.46 5.40
N GLY A 227 -24.67 -24.12 6.52
CA GLY A 227 -24.11 -25.45 6.81
C GLY A 227 -22.58 -25.51 7.02
N GLY A 228 -21.90 -24.38 7.18
CA GLY A 228 -20.44 -24.31 7.38
C GLY A 228 -19.62 -24.21 6.09
N ALA A 229 -20.27 -24.06 4.92
CA ALA A 229 -19.61 -23.78 3.66
C ALA A 229 -19.98 -22.38 3.16
N GLN A 230 -19.01 -21.69 2.54
CA GLN A 230 -19.29 -20.44 1.83
C GLN A 230 -19.94 -20.79 0.48
N ILE A 231 -21.16 -20.31 0.25
CA ILE A 231 -21.83 -20.42 -1.03
C ILE A 231 -21.41 -19.23 -1.90
N ASN A 232 -20.93 -19.51 -3.11
CA ASN A 232 -20.69 -18.49 -4.13
C ASN A 232 -21.61 -18.80 -5.31
N ASP A 233 -22.59 -17.94 -5.55
CA ASP A 233 -23.45 -18.06 -6.71
C ASP A 233 -22.66 -17.71 -7.98
N PHE A 234 -22.90 -18.47 -9.05
CA PHE A 234 -22.36 -18.20 -10.37
C PHE A 234 -23.47 -18.27 -11.41
N GLU A 235 -23.37 -17.41 -12.42
CA GLU A 235 -24.29 -17.38 -13.56
C GLU A 235 -23.52 -17.68 -14.84
N ILE A 236 -23.99 -18.65 -15.61
CA ILE A 236 -23.41 -19.01 -16.92
C ILE A 236 -24.51 -18.83 -17.95
N TYR A 237 -24.29 -17.88 -18.86
CA TYR A 237 -25.18 -17.66 -19.99
C TYR A 237 -24.95 -18.72 -21.07
N ALA A 238 -26.00 -19.07 -21.82
CA ALA A 238 -25.94 -20.13 -22.84
C ALA A 238 -24.99 -19.80 -24.01
N ASP A 239 -24.72 -18.52 -24.25
CA ASP A 239 -23.76 -18.02 -25.24
C ASP A 239 -22.33 -17.91 -24.70
N ASN A 240 -22.12 -17.97 -23.38
CA ASN A 240 -20.80 -18.02 -22.74
C ASN A 240 -20.18 -19.42 -22.78
N TYR A 241 -20.17 -20.04 -23.98
CA TYR A 241 -19.46 -21.30 -24.19
C TYR A 241 -17.94 -21.07 -24.26
N GLU A 242 -17.17 -22.07 -23.85
CA GLU A 242 -15.71 -21.98 -23.91
C GLU A 242 -15.18 -22.19 -25.33
N ALA A 243 -15.03 -21.11 -26.09
CA ALA A 243 -14.50 -21.14 -27.44
C ALA A 243 -13.05 -21.65 -27.50
N ASN A 244 -12.75 -22.55 -28.45
CA ASN A 244 -11.42 -23.06 -28.77
C ASN A 244 -10.66 -23.70 -27.59
N LYS A 245 -11.37 -24.22 -26.58
CA LYS A 245 -10.77 -25.00 -25.48
C LYS A 245 -10.98 -26.49 -25.62
N HIS A 246 -12.19 -26.90 -26.00
CA HIS A 246 -12.59 -28.30 -26.10
C HIS A 246 -12.69 -28.71 -27.56
N PHE A 247 -12.02 -29.81 -27.92
CA PHE A 247 -11.97 -30.31 -29.28
C PHE A 247 -12.34 -31.78 -29.33
N PHE A 248 -13.14 -32.16 -30.32
CA PHE A 248 -13.33 -33.56 -30.68
C PHE A 248 -12.11 -34.05 -31.47
N LEU A 249 -11.71 -35.30 -31.24
CA LEU A 249 -10.56 -35.90 -31.94
C LEU A 249 -10.83 -36.21 -33.42
N SER A 250 -12.10 -36.40 -33.78
CA SER A 250 -12.55 -36.78 -35.13
C SER A 250 -14.04 -36.52 -35.29
N HIS A 251 -14.52 -36.41 -36.53
CA HIS A 251 -15.95 -36.34 -36.83
C HIS A 251 -16.75 -37.56 -36.34
N TYR A 252 -16.11 -38.73 -36.21
CA TYR A 252 -16.74 -39.91 -35.60
C TYR A 252 -17.24 -39.58 -34.19
N PHE A 253 -16.40 -38.94 -33.36
CA PHE A 253 -16.76 -38.59 -32.00
C PHE A 253 -17.85 -37.52 -31.96
N VAL A 254 -17.81 -36.54 -32.86
CA VAL A 254 -18.87 -35.52 -32.98
C VAL A 254 -20.22 -36.19 -33.25
N LYS A 255 -20.27 -37.15 -34.17
CA LYS A 255 -21.54 -37.77 -34.59
C LYS A 255 -22.13 -38.71 -33.53
N ASN A 256 -21.28 -39.35 -32.73
CA ASN A 256 -21.69 -40.35 -31.75
C ASN A 256 -21.72 -39.81 -30.30
N TYR A 257 -21.34 -38.56 -30.05
CA TYR A 257 -21.22 -38.01 -28.68
C TYR A 257 -22.55 -38.03 -27.92
N ASP A 258 -23.60 -37.47 -28.52
CA ASP A 258 -24.91 -37.35 -27.86
C ASP A 258 -25.55 -38.72 -27.62
N ASP A 259 -25.44 -39.63 -28.59
CA ASP A 259 -25.94 -41.01 -28.46
C ASP A 259 -25.16 -41.81 -27.42
N ALA A 260 -23.83 -41.63 -27.34
CA ALA A 260 -22.96 -42.28 -26.36
C ALA A 260 -23.22 -41.83 -24.92
N LEU A 261 -23.80 -40.63 -24.74
CA LEU A 261 -24.09 -40.01 -23.43
C LEU A 261 -25.59 -39.95 -23.11
N LYS A 262 -26.43 -40.64 -23.90
CA LYS A 262 -27.88 -40.58 -23.72
C LYS A 262 -28.35 -41.13 -22.36
N ASP A 263 -27.69 -42.17 -21.87
CA ASP A 263 -28.09 -42.91 -20.66
C ASP A 263 -27.09 -42.70 -19.50
N LEU A 264 -26.70 -41.44 -19.24
CA LEU A 264 -25.83 -41.09 -18.10
C LEU A 264 -26.36 -41.66 -16.78
N PRO A 265 -25.50 -42.23 -15.91
CA PRO A 265 -24.03 -42.20 -15.95
C PRO A 265 -23.36 -43.32 -16.77
N LEU A 266 -24.11 -44.20 -17.44
CA LEU A 266 -23.53 -45.26 -18.27
C LEU A 266 -23.14 -44.69 -19.65
N ILE A 267 -21.84 -44.69 -19.95
CA ILE A 267 -21.32 -44.24 -21.25
C ILE A 267 -21.38 -45.41 -22.24
N SER A 268 -22.19 -45.30 -23.29
CA SER A 268 -22.44 -46.35 -24.29
C SER A 268 -21.44 -46.32 -25.47
N SER A 269 -20.17 -46.01 -25.19
CA SER A 269 -19.08 -46.05 -26.17
C SER A 269 -18.22 -47.28 -25.98
N SER A 270 -17.92 -48.00 -27.07
CA SER A 270 -17.01 -49.16 -27.07
C SER A 270 -15.54 -48.78 -27.32
N ILE A 271 -15.21 -47.49 -27.33
CA ILE A 271 -13.89 -46.97 -27.75
C ILE A 271 -13.05 -46.57 -26.55
N THR A 272 -11.83 -47.11 -26.50
CA THR A 272 -10.80 -46.75 -25.51
C THR A 272 -9.63 -46.08 -26.22
N ILE A 273 -9.36 -44.82 -25.87
CA ILE A 273 -8.22 -44.06 -26.40
C ILE A 273 -6.97 -44.42 -25.58
N GLN A 274 -5.97 -45.02 -26.22
CA GLN A 274 -4.75 -45.47 -25.53
C GLN A 274 -3.65 -44.40 -25.46
N ARG A 275 -3.55 -43.53 -26.47
CA ARG A 275 -2.53 -42.48 -26.57
C ARG A 275 -3.08 -41.28 -27.34
N VAL A 276 -2.80 -40.08 -26.85
CA VAL A 276 -3.07 -38.81 -27.52
C VAL A 276 -1.80 -37.98 -27.50
N GLU A 277 -1.40 -37.46 -28.65
CA GLU A 277 -0.33 -36.48 -28.78
C GLU A 277 -0.91 -35.20 -29.37
N VAL A 278 -0.67 -34.07 -28.69
CA VAL A 278 -1.16 -32.76 -29.11
C VAL A 278 0.04 -31.89 -29.42
N TRP A 279 0.06 -31.33 -30.63
CA TRP A 279 1.12 -30.45 -31.08
C TRP A 279 0.59 -29.01 -31.19
N VAL A 280 1.27 -28.07 -30.52
CA VAL A 280 0.89 -26.65 -30.49
C VAL A 280 2.01 -25.80 -31.09
N THR A 281 1.65 -24.76 -31.84
CA THR A 281 2.63 -23.82 -32.40
C THR A 281 3.43 -23.14 -31.30
N ASN A 282 4.75 -23.29 -31.37
CA ASN A 282 5.66 -22.62 -30.45
C ASN A 282 5.79 -21.12 -30.78
N LYS A 283 5.21 -20.27 -29.92
CA LYS A 283 5.30 -18.81 -30.04
C LYS A 283 6.43 -18.18 -29.23
N MET A 284 7.02 -18.93 -28.29
CA MET A 284 8.00 -18.41 -27.32
C MET A 284 9.45 -18.75 -27.69
N GLY A 285 9.67 -19.46 -28.80
CA GLY A 285 11.02 -19.79 -29.30
C GLY A 285 11.76 -20.84 -28.47
N ASN A 286 11.06 -21.63 -27.64
CA ASN A 286 11.67 -22.76 -26.93
C ASN A 286 11.68 -24.02 -27.82
N PHE A 287 12.85 -24.49 -28.25
CA PHE A 287 12.98 -25.59 -29.21
C PHE A 287 13.23 -26.96 -28.57
N GLU A 288 13.22 -27.09 -27.24
CA GLU A 288 13.32 -28.39 -26.57
C GLU A 288 12.15 -29.30 -27.00
N ASP A 289 12.48 -30.49 -27.50
CA ASP A 289 11.54 -31.48 -28.09
C ASP A 289 10.63 -30.95 -29.22
N SER A 290 11.05 -29.90 -29.92
CA SER A 290 10.32 -29.39 -31.07
C SER A 290 10.49 -30.27 -32.31
N ARG A 291 9.39 -30.46 -33.06
CA ARG A 291 9.37 -31.20 -34.33
C ARG A 291 8.65 -30.41 -35.39
N ASN A 292 9.06 -30.59 -36.64
CA ASN A 292 8.29 -30.11 -37.78
C ASN A 292 7.08 -31.02 -37.95
N ILE A 293 5.89 -30.41 -38.03
CA ILE A 293 4.62 -31.12 -38.19
C ILE A 293 3.87 -30.54 -39.37
N VAL A 294 3.12 -31.38 -40.07
CA VAL A 294 2.11 -30.95 -41.03
C VAL A 294 0.82 -31.64 -40.62
N ALA A 295 -0.18 -30.86 -40.22
CA ALA A 295 -1.49 -31.37 -39.84
C ALA A 295 -2.45 -31.25 -41.02
N PHE A 296 -3.24 -32.30 -41.25
CA PHE A 296 -4.24 -32.35 -42.32
C PHE A 296 -5.62 -32.58 -41.71
N SER A 297 -6.59 -31.77 -42.10
CA SER A 297 -7.98 -31.86 -41.60
C SER A 297 -8.74 -33.08 -42.13
N GLU A 298 -8.30 -33.67 -43.24
CA GLU A 298 -8.94 -34.80 -43.90
C GLU A 298 -8.27 -36.15 -43.58
N LEU A 299 -7.18 -36.15 -42.81
CA LEU A 299 -6.50 -37.40 -42.45
C LEU A 299 -7.40 -38.25 -41.55
N ALA A 300 -7.55 -39.53 -41.89
CA ALA A 300 -8.37 -40.51 -41.17
C ALA A 300 -9.87 -40.16 -41.07
N GLU A 301 -10.37 -39.28 -41.93
CA GLU A 301 -11.75 -38.82 -41.98
C GLU A 301 -12.50 -39.33 -43.21
N VAL A 302 -13.81 -39.56 -43.08
CA VAL A 302 -14.65 -39.87 -44.25
C VAL A 302 -14.90 -38.63 -45.11
N PRO A 303 -14.92 -38.77 -46.44
CA PRO A 303 -15.25 -37.66 -47.31
C PRO A 303 -16.69 -37.19 -47.06
N ARG A 304 -16.86 -35.87 -47.04
CA ARG A 304 -18.18 -35.25 -46.96
C ARG A 304 -18.94 -35.45 -48.28
N ASN A 305 -20.27 -35.45 -48.21
CA ASN A 305 -21.12 -35.50 -49.40
C ASN A 305 -21.01 -34.19 -50.22
N GLN A 306 -21.66 -34.12 -51.39
CA GLN A 306 -21.63 -32.94 -52.26
C GLN A 306 -22.17 -31.65 -51.60
N ASN A 307 -22.93 -31.78 -50.52
CA ASN A 307 -23.47 -30.68 -49.72
C ASN A 307 -22.57 -30.32 -48.52
N GLY A 308 -21.42 -30.98 -48.35
CA GLY A 308 -20.49 -30.75 -47.24
C GLY A 308 -20.89 -31.44 -45.93
N GLU A 309 -21.86 -32.35 -45.94
CA GLU A 309 -22.34 -33.06 -44.75
C GLU A 309 -21.60 -34.38 -44.54
N LEU A 310 -21.50 -34.80 -43.28
CA LEU A 310 -20.99 -36.12 -42.92
C LEU A 310 -22.00 -37.21 -43.32
N PRO A 311 -21.54 -38.41 -43.74
CA PRO A 311 -22.43 -39.52 -43.99
C PRO A 311 -23.18 -39.93 -42.72
N SER A 312 -24.38 -40.51 -42.88
CA SER A 312 -25.22 -40.95 -41.75
C SER A 312 -24.54 -41.99 -40.86
N VAL A 313 -23.63 -42.79 -41.44
CA VAL A 313 -22.77 -43.73 -40.72
C VAL A 313 -21.34 -43.28 -40.93
N VAL A 314 -20.68 -42.88 -39.85
CA VAL A 314 -19.25 -42.55 -39.83
C VAL A 314 -18.51 -43.76 -39.25
N PRO A 315 -17.61 -44.42 -40.00
CA PRO A 315 -16.78 -45.50 -39.47
C PRO A 315 -15.76 -44.96 -38.46
N LEU A 316 -15.13 -45.86 -37.71
CA LEU A 316 -14.05 -45.47 -36.81
C LEU A 316 -12.92 -44.79 -37.57
N PRO A 317 -12.35 -43.70 -37.03
CA PRO A 317 -11.28 -42.97 -37.69
C PRO A 317 -10.03 -43.85 -37.76
N ASN A 318 -9.56 -44.08 -38.98
CA ASN A 318 -8.32 -44.79 -39.29
C ASN A 318 -7.70 -44.18 -40.56
N ASN A 319 -6.38 -44.17 -40.68
CA ASN A 319 -5.65 -43.65 -41.82
C ASN A 319 -6.05 -44.31 -43.16
N ASP A 320 -6.62 -45.52 -43.11
CA ASP A 320 -7.07 -46.28 -44.28
C ASP A 320 -8.53 -45.99 -44.67
N VAL A 321 -9.24 -45.13 -43.91
CA VAL A 321 -10.66 -44.77 -44.20
C VAL A 321 -10.80 -44.03 -45.52
N ASN A 322 -9.74 -43.35 -45.96
CA ASN A 322 -9.66 -42.69 -47.24
C ASN A 322 -8.29 -42.93 -47.89
N ASN A 323 -8.12 -42.50 -49.13
CA ASN A 323 -6.85 -42.62 -49.85
C ASN A 323 -5.88 -41.46 -49.57
N PHE A 324 -6.17 -40.59 -48.60
CA PHE A 324 -5.38 -39.40 -48.34
C PHE A 324 -3.99 -39.76 -47.81
N TYR A 325 -3.93 -40.67 -46.82
CA TYR A 325 -2.67 -41.11 -46.22
C TYR A 325 -1.73 -41.73 -47.26
N GLU A 326 -2.24 -42.65 -48.10
CA GLU A 326 -1.48 -43.23 -49.21
C GLU A 326 -1.02 -42.19 -50.24
N THR A 327 -1.89 -41.22 -50.56
CA THR A 327 -1.57 -40.15 -51.51
C THR A 327 -0.42 -39.28 -50.98
N VAL A 328 -0.42 -38.94 -49.70
CA VAL A 328 0.66 -38.16 -49.07
C VAL A 328 1.98 -38.94 -49.09
N LEU A 329 1.95 -40.23 -48.75
CA LEU A 329 3.14 -41.10 -48.81
C LEU A 329 3.68 -41.24 -50.24
N SER A 330 2.80 -41.42 -51.23
CA SER A 330 3.19 -41.57 -52.65
C SER A 330 3.87 -40.32 -53.23
N ARG A 331 3.59 -39.14 -52.66
CA ARG A 331 4.19 -37.85 -53.04
C ARG A 331 5.52 -37.55 -52.33
N GLY A 332 6.08 -38.52 -51.60
CA GLY A 332 7.40 -38.41 -50.98
C GLY A 332 7.42 -37.70 -49.62
N ILE A 333 6.25 -37.42 -49.05
CA ILE A 333 6.14 -36.93 -47.67
C ILE A 333 6.24 -38.15 -46.75
N ARG A 334 7.34 -38.27 -45.99
CA ARG A 334 7.48 -39.27 -44.94
C ARG A 334 6.81 -38.72 -43.68
N ILE A 335 5.68 -39.32 -43.29
CA ILE A 335 4.88 -38.96 -42.11
C ILE A 335 5.47 -39.64 -40.87
#